data_AF-A0A7X9J6R9-F1
#
_entry.id   AF-A0A7X9J6R9-F1
#
_cell.length_a   1.000
_cell.length_b   1.000
_cell.length_c   1.000
_cell.angle_alpha   90.00
_cell.angle_beta   90.00
_cell.angle_gamma   90.00
#
_symmetry.space_group_name_H-M   'P 1'
#
loop_
_entity.id
_entity.type
_entity.pdbx_description
1 polymer ?
#
loop_
_entity_poly.entity_id
_entity_poly.type
_entity_poly.pdbx_seq_one_letter_code
_entity_poly.pdbx_strand_id
1 'polypeptide(L)'
;VRYFDPLPQVNAPAGMTLKDWTYLLGRYNRETESMLAAAQPGELDHIGPLPNLWAEIRWAARCGGVQHLDDLLLRRVRVGMLLPEGARSEMARIRQITQPELGWSDAEWQREEERYWRIYRAYYSPAPTGIEK
;
A
#
# COMPACT_ATOMS: atom_id res chain seq x y z
N VAL A 1 -3.73 32.42 13.76
CA VAL A 1 -3.33 31.00 13.63
C VAL A 1 -1.88 30.89 14.02
N ARG A 2 -1.54 30.20 15.12
CA ARG A 2 -0.15 29.97 15.52
C ARG A 2 0.35 28.74 14.80
N TYR A 3 1.01 28.97 13.65
CA TYR A 3 1.56 27.92 12.80
C TYR A 3 2.66 27.06 13.45
N PHE A 4 3.12 27.41 14.65
CA PHE A 4 4.23 26.77 15.38
C PHE A 4 3.81 26.14 16.71
N ASP A 5 2.51 26.04 17.00
CA ASP A 5 2.08 25.29 18.18
C ASP A 5 2.44 23.80 17.99
N PRO A 6 2.89 23.11 19.06
CA PRO A 6 3.19 21.68 18.96
C PRO A 6 1.95 20.92 18.51
N LEU A 7 2.15 19.88 17.68
CA LEU A 7 1.07 19.00 17.29
C LEU A 7 0.38 18.47 18.56
N PRO A 8 -0.97 18.43 18.60
CA PRO A 8 -1.69 17.89 19.74
C PRO A 8 -1.17 16.50 20.04
N GLN A 9 -0.96 16.19 21.33
CA GLN A 9 -0.55 14.86 21.74
C GLN A 9 -1.59 13.85 21.28
N VAL A 10 -1.16 12.87 20.49
CA VAL A 10 -2.05 11.80 20.05
C VAL A 10 -1.68 10.52 20.79
N ASN A 11 -2.65 9.97 21.50
CA ASN A 11 -2.49 8.70 22.20
C ASN A 11 -2.75 7.56 21.22
N ALA A 12 -1.85 6.58 21.18
CA ALA A 12 -2.05 5.39 20.38
C ALA A 12 -3.16 4.50 20.98
N PRO A 13 -3.99 3.87 20.16
CA PRO A 13 -4.94 2.87 20.63
C PRO A 13 -4.22 1.65 21.21
N ALA A 14 -4.92 0.87 22.04
CA ALA A 14 -4.38 -0.35 22.61
C ALA A 14 -3.93 -1.32 21.51
N GLY A 15 -2.74 -1.92 21.67
CA GLY A 15 -2.17 -2.86 20.69
C GLY A 15 -1.42 -2.20 19.53
N MET A 16 -1.27 -0.87 19.50
CA MET A 16 -0.50 -0.16 18.50
C MET A 16 0.61 0.68 19.13
N THR A 17 1.77 0.75 18.48
CA THR A 17 2.86 1.62 18.93
C THR A 17 2.54 3.09 18.63
N LEU A 18 3.09 4.02 19.41
CA LEU A 18 2.96 5.46 19.12
C LEU A 18 3.53 5.83 17.75
N LYS A 19 4.58 5.12 17.30
CA LYS A 19 5.22 5.35 16.01
C LYS A 19 4.27 4.99 14.86
N ASP A 20 3.66 3.80 14.90
CA ASP A 20 2.75 3.36 13.84
C ASP A 20 1.49 4.21 13.83
N TRP A 21 0.98 4.54 15.02
CA TRP A 21 -0.17 5.43 15.14
C TRP A 21 0.09 6.81 14.51
N THR A 22 1.23 7.42 14.82
CA THR A 22 1.60 8.73 14.26
C THR A 22 1.85 8.64 12.75
N TYR A 23 2.48 7.56 12.29
CA TYR A 23 2.67 7.29 10.85
C TYR A 23 1.33 7.23 10.11
N LEU A 24 0.38 6.43 10.63
CA LEU A 24 -0.93 6.25 10.02
C LEU A 24 -1.76 7.54 10.04
N LEU A 25 -1.77 8.27 11.15
CA LEU A 25 -2.45 9.57 11.24
C LEU A 25 -1.88 10.60 10.28
N GLY A 26 -0.56 10.66 10.13
CA GLY A 26 0.08 11.55 9.16
C GLY A 26 -0.31 11.23 7.71
N ARG A 27 -0.68 9.98 7.43
CA ARG A 27 -0.97 9.50 6.08
C ARG A 27 -2.46 9.49 5.73
N TYR A 28 -3.30 9.01 6.64
CA TYR A 28 -4.74 8.76 6.42
C TYR A 28 -5.63 9.68 7.26
N ASN A 29 -5.09 10.34 8.29
CA ASN A 29 -5.81 11.29 9.14
C ASN A 29 -7.19 10.75 9.57
N ARG A 30 -8.29 11.34 9.07
CA ARG A 30 -9.67 10.98 9.42
C ARG A 30 -10.07 9.58 8.95
N GLU A 31 -9.34 9.02 7.99
CA GLU A 31 -9.58 7.68 7.45
C GLU A 31 -8.86 6.59 8.26
N THR A 32 -7.94 6.94 9.17
CA THR A 32 -7.14 5.96 9.92
C THR A 32 -8.00 4.94 10.65
N GLU A 33 -9.03 5.37 11.39
CA GLU A 33 -9.90 4.45 12.14
C GLU A 33 -10.68 3.50 11.21
N SER A 34 -11.18 4.01 10.08
CA SER A 34 -11.89 3.20 9.09
C SER A 34 -10.97 2.19 8.40
N MET A 35 -9.72 2.58 8.13
CA MET A 35 -8.69 1.71 7.61
C MET A 35 -8.35 0.59 8.60
N LEU A 36 -8.17 0.92 9.88
CA LEU A 36 -7.90 -0.07 10.93
C LEU A 36 -9.07 -1.03 11.14
N ALA A 37 -10.30 -0.53 11.09
CA ALA A 37 -11.50 -1.35 11.19
C ALA A 37 -11.69 -2.29 9.98
N ALA A 38 -11.14 -1.94 8.82
CA ALA A 38 -11.18 -2.77 7.62
C ALA A 38 -10.14 -3.90 7.61
N ALA A 39 -9.10 -3.81 8.44
CA ALA A 39 -7.99 -4.74 8.48
C ALA A 39 -8.45 -6.16 8.88
N GLN A 40 -7.89 -7.16 8.22
CA GLN A 40 -8.07 -8.58 8.55
C GLN A 40 -6.94 -9.09 9.46
N PRO A 41 -7.08 -10.29 10.06
CA PRO A 41 -6.01 -10.88 10.88
C PRO A 41 -4.66 -10.90 10.18
N GLY A 42 -3.62 -10.41 10.87
CA GLY A 42 -2.25 -10.27 10.33
C GLY A 42 -2.04 -9.07 9.41
N GLU A 43 -3.07 -8.26 9.12
CA GLU A 43 -2.90 -7.08 8.26
C GLU A 43 -2.39 -5.83 8.99
N LEU A 44 -2.38 -5.86 10.33
CA LEU A 44 -1.73 -4.83 11.14
C LEU A 44 -0.22 -5.06 11.30
N ASP A 45 0.32 -6.11 10.69
CA ASP A 45 1.77 -6.35 10.63
C ASP A 45 2.41 -5.49 9.53
N HIS A 46 3.70 -5.19 9.73
CA HIS A 46 4.51 -4.47 8.73
C HIS A 46 4.77 -5.30 7.47
N ILE A 47 4.89 -4.59 6.34
CA ILE A 47 5.34 -5.17 5.07
C ILE A 47 6.87 -5.19 5.04
N GLY A 48 7.44 -6.31 5.50
CA GLY A 48 8.89 -6.47 5.58
C GLY A 48 9.54 -5.38 6.45
N PRO A 49 10.57 -4.66 5.97
CA PRO A 49 11.23 -3.61 6.74
C PRO A 49 10.51 -2.24 6.67
N LEU A 50 9.41 -2.14 5.92
CA LEU A 50 8.74 -0.86 5.68
C LEU A 50 7.89 -0.44 6.89
N PRO A 51 7.70 0.87 7.13
CA PRO A 51 6.70 1.34 8.08
C PRO A 51 5.27 0.99 7.63
N ASN A 52 5.09 0.66 6.35
CA ASN A 52 3.78 0.31 5.81
C ASN A 52 3.20 -0.94 6.48
N LEU A 53 1.91 -0.92 6.76
CA LEU A 53 1.13 -2.08 7.20
C LEU A 53 0.39 -2.72 6.01
N TRP A 54 0.13 -4.01 6.10
CA TRP A 54 -0.67 -4.72 5.09
C TRP A 54 -2.09 -4.15 4.93
N ALA A 55 -2.67 -3.61 6.00
CA ALA A 55 -3.99 -2.96 6.00
C ALA A 55 -4.05 -1.77 5.02
N GLU A 56 -2.92 -1.12 4.74
CA GLU A 56 -2.86 -0.04 3.76
C GLU A 56 -3.06 -0.53 2.33
N ILE A 57 -2.65 -1.75 2.00
CA ILE A 57 -2.93 -2.38 0.69
C ILE A 57 -4.44 -2.53 0.52
N ARG A 58 -5.11 -3.10 1.53
CA ARG A 58 -6.56 -3.30 1.54
C ARG A 58 -7.30 -1.96 1.38
N TRP A 59 -6.93 -0.98 2.20
CA TRP A 59 -7.57 0.32 2.19
C TRP A 59 -7.36 1.07 0.87
N ALA A 60 -6.13 1.06 0.35
CA ALA A 60 -5.84 1.70 -0.92
C ALA A 60 -6.54 1.01 -2.11
N ALA A 61 -6.66 -0.32 -2.10
CA ALA A 61 -7.45 -1.03 -3.10
C ALA A 61 -8.93 -0.64 -3.03
N ARG A 62 -9.52 -0.62 -1.83
CA ARG A 62 -10.95 -0.32 -1.61
C ARG A 62 -11.32 1.14 -1.91
N CYS A 63 -10.56 2.08 -1.35
CA CYS A 63 -10.94 3.49 -1.30
C CYS A 63 -10.08 4.38 -2.20
N GLY A 64 -8.99 3.84 -2.78
CA GLY A 64 -8.09 4.60 -3.62
C GLY A 64 -8.63 4.88 -5.02
N GLY A 65 -9.68 4.22 -5.51
CA GLY A 65 -10.02 4.33 -6.94
C GLY A 65 -8.87 3.79 -7.80
N VAL A 66 -8.35 2.63 -7.41
CA VAL A 66 -7.34 1.86 -8.15
C VAL A 66 -8.02 1.28 -9.39
N GLN A 67 -7.44 1.52 -10.56
CA GLN A 67 -7.89 0.90 -11.82
C GLN A 67 -6.89 -0.15 -12.31
N HIS A 68 -5.60 0.07 -12.06
CA HIS A 68 -4.54 -0.86 -12.42
C HIS A 68 -3.65 -1.20 -11.22
N LEU A 69 -3.02 -2.38 -11.27
CA LEU A 69 -2.15 -2.82 -10.16
C LEU A 69 -0.96 -1.87 -9.95
N ASP A 70 -0.48 -1.23 -11.01
CA ASP A 70 0.58 -0.21 -10.91
C ASP A 70 0.12 1.08 -10.20
N ASP A 71 -1.17 1.45 -10.27
CA ASP A 71 -1.70 2.56 -9.47
C ASP A 71 -1.53 2.28 -7.98
N LEU A 72 -1.90 1.07 -7.56
CA LEU A 72 -1.79 0.64 -6.19
C LEU A 72 -0.32 0.58 -5.75
N LEU A 73 0.48 -0.24 -6.44
CA LEU A 73 1.81 -0.62 -5.97
C LEU A 73 2.90 0.43 -6.23
N LEU A 74 2.76 1.27 -7.26
CA LEU A 74 3.78 2.27 -7.61
C LEU A 74 3.37 3.70 -7.23
N ARG A 75 2.08 4.01 -7.05
CA ARG A 75 1.63 5.38 -6.76
C ARG A 75 1.02 5.53 -5.37
N ARG A 76 0.05 4.67 -5.00
CA ARG A 76 -0.71 4.79 -3.74
C ARG A 76 0.07 4.29 -2.54
N VAL A 77 0.41 3.01 -2.49
CA VAL A 77 1.18 2.44 -1.37
C VAL A 77 2.69 2.45 -1.62
N ARG A 78 3.11 2.50 -2.89
CA ARG A 78 4.51 2.59 -3.34
C ARG A 78 5.41 1.42 -2.92
N VAL A 79 4.85 0.31 -2.46
CA VAL A 79 5.64 -0.87 -2.05
C VAL A 79 6.46 -1.44 -3.22
N GLY A 80 6.01 -1.29 -4.47
CA GLY A 80 6.77 -1.70 -5.65
C GLY A 80 8.00 -0.84 -5.94
N MET A 81 8.11 0.35 -5.34
CA MET A 81 9.33 1.18 -5.40
C MET A 81 10.26 0.92 -4.22
N LEU A 82 9.69 0.56 -3.07
CA LEU A 82 10.41 0.52 -1.78
C LEU A 82 10.95 -0.88 -1.45
N LEU A 83 10.34 -1.93 -2.00
CA LEU A 83 10.80 -3.30 -1.82
C LEU A 83 11.67 -3.75 -3.00
N PRO A 84 12.60 -4.69 -2.76
CA PRO A 84 13.41 -5.28 -3.83
C PRO A 84 12.55 -5.88 -4.95
N GLU A 85 13.08 -5.81 -6.17
CA GLU A 85 12.51 -6.48 -7.35
C GLU A 85 11.02 -6.15 -7.58
N GLY A 86 10.59 -4.93 -7.26
CA GLY A 86 9.20 -4.52 -7.46
C GLY A 86 8.23 -5.26 -6.54
N ALA A 87 8.61 -5.52 -5.29
CA ALA A 87 7.82 -6.28 -4.32
C ALA A 87 7.49 -7.73 -4.76
N ARG A 88 8.34 -8.33 -5.60
CA ARG A 88 8.10 -9.68 -6.16
C ARG A 88 7.87 -10.77 -5.11
N SER A 89 8.58 -10.72 -3.98
CA SER A 89 8.41 -11.69 -2.88
C SER A 89 7.01 -11.63 -2.25
N GLU A 90 6.38 -10.46 -2.31
CA GLU A 90 5.13 -10.16 -1.63
C GLU A 90 3.90 -10.36 -2.52
N MET A 91 4.09 -10.62 -3.82
CA MET A 91 3.02 -10.57 -4.81
C MET A 91 1.87 -11.54 -4.52
N ALA A 92 2.17 -12.72 -3.97
CA ALA A 92 1.15 -13.69 -3.57
C ALA A 92 0.21 -13.14 -2.48
N ARG A 93 0.77 -12.45 -1.47
CA ARG A 93 -0.03 -11.84 -0.38
C ARG A 93 -0.74 -10.57 -0.86
N ILE A 94 -0.08 -9.77 -1.70
CA ILE A 94 -0.71 -8.61 -2.35
C ILE A 94 -1.95 -9.06 -3.14
N ARG A 95 -1.86 -10.15 -3.92
CA ARG A 95 -3.01 -10.74 -4.63
C ARG A 95 -4.15 -11.08 -3.68
N GLN A 96 -3.86 -11.83 -2.62
CA GLN A 96 -4.87 -12.28 -1.66
C GLN A 96 -5.67 -11.12 -1.05
N ILE A 97 -5.03 -9.97 -0.84
CA ILE A 97 -5.68 -8.78 -0.29
C ILE A 97 -6.40 -7.97 -1.38
N THR A 98 -5.71 -7.70 -2.50
CA THR A 98 -6.14 -6.74 -3.51
C THR A 98 -7.26 -7.28 -4.39
N GLN A 99 -7.14 -8.54 -4.81
CA GLN A 99 -8.06 -9.17 -5.74
C GLN A 99 -9.53 -9.12 -5.28
N PRO A 100 -9.88 -9.50 -4.03
CA PRO A 100 -11.27 -9.40 -3.56
C PRO A 100 -11.75 -7.96 -3.38
N GLU A 101 -10.88 -7.01 -3.02
CA GLU A 101 -11.26 -5.60 -2.85
C GLU A 101 -11.64 -4.92 -4.18
N LEU A 102 -10.95 -5.31 -5.26
CA LEU A 102 -11.21 -4.78 -6.61
C LEU A 102 -12.21 -5.62 -7.42
N GLY A 103 -12.66 -6.75 -6.86
CA GLY A 103 -13.57 -7.66 -7.55
C GLY A 103 -12.97 -8.31 -8.79
N TRP A 104 -11.64 -8.43 -8.87
CA TRP A 104 -10.95 -8.99 -10.02
C TRP A 104 -11.02 -10.52 -10.03
N SER A 105 -11.36 -11.08 -11.19
CA SER A 105 -11.17 -12.49 -11.51
C SER A 105 -9.68 -12.86 -11.57
N ASP A 106 -9.38 -14.16 -11.55
CA ASP A 106 -8.01 -14.65 -11.72
C ASP A 106 -7.39 -14.22 -13.06
N ALA A 107 -8.20 -14.17 -14.11
CA ALA A 107 -7.77 -13.70 -15.43
C ALA A 107 -7.48 -12.19 -15.43
N GLU A 108 -8.26 -11.39 -14.69
CA GLU A 108 -7.96 -9.96 -14.51
C GLU A 108 -6.68 -9.76 -13.72
N TRP A 109 -6.51 -10.48 -12.61
CA TRP A 109 -5.28 -10.44 -11.83
C TRP A 109 -4.05 -10.73 -12.69
N GLN A 110 -4.07 -11.82 -13.47
CA GLN A 110 -2.95 -12.18 -14.33
C GLN A 110 -2.60 -11.07 -15.33
N ARG A 111 -3.60 -10.47 -15.98
CA ARG A 111 -3.37 -9.36 -16.93
C ARG A 111 -2.77 -8.13 -16.23
N GLU A 112 -3.28 -7.79 -15.05
CA GLU A 112 -2.80 -6.64 -14.29
C GLU A 112 -1.40 -6.87 -13.70
N GLU A 113 -1.09 -8.08 -13.28
CA GLU A 113 0.26 -8.46 -12.83
C GLU A 113 1.27 -8.41 -13.99
N GLU A 114 0.92 -8.94 -15.16
CA GLU A 114 1.77 -8.84 -16.37
C GLU A 114 2.00 -7.38 -16.78
N ARG A 115 0.94 -6.56 -16.77
CA ARG A 115 1.00 -5.12 -17.02
C ARG A 115 1.92 -4.42 -16.02
N TYR A 116 1.74 -4.70 -14.73
CA TYR A 116 2.57 -4.16 -13.65
C TYR A 116 4.06 -4.46 -13.90
N TRP A 117 4.41 -5.69 -14.26
CA TRP A 117 5.80 -6.06 -14.52
C TRP A 117 6.39 -5.36 -15.74
N ARG A 118 5.58 -5.11 -16.78
CA ARG A 118 6.01 -4.36 -17.97
C ARG A 118 6.35 -2.91 -17.61
N ILE A 119 5.44 -2.24 -16.89
CA ILE A 119 5.61 -0.87 -16.42
C ILE A 119 6.78 -0.74 -15.45
N TYR A 120 6.88 -1.65 -14.47
CA TYR A 120 7.97 -1.65 -13.51
C TYR A 120 9.33 -1.75 -14.22
N ARG A 121 9.52 -2.73 -15.11
CA ARG A 121 10.78 -2.89 -15.84
C ARG A 121 11.12 -1.67 -16.69
N ALA A 122 10.13 -1.14 -17.41
CA ALA A 122 10.33 -0.02 -18.32
C ALA A 122 10.70 1.28 -17.59
N TYR A 123 10.12 1.54 -16.40
CA TYR A 123 10.14 2.88 -15.81
C TYR A 123 10.60 2.97 -14.36
N TYR A 124 10.52 1.89 -13.57
CA TYR A 124 10.73 1.93 -12.11
C TYR A 124 11.77 0.95 -11.59
N SER A 125 12.29 0.07 -12.43
CA SER A 125 13.38 -0.84 -12.07
C SER A 125 14.68 -0.05 -11.82
N PRO A 126 15.69 -0.65 -11.16
CA PRO A 126 16.98 0.01 -10.94
C PRO A 126 17.72 0.42 -12.23
N ALA A 127 17.38 -0.19 -13.37
CA ALA A 127 17.94 0.13 -14.69
C ALA A 127 16.82 0.20 -15.75
N PRO A 128 15.98 1.26 -15.71
CA PRO A 128 14.80 1.36 -16.56
C PRO A 128 15.18 1.72 -18.00
N THR A 129 14.42 1.20 -18.97
CA THR A 129 14.66 1.45 -20.41
C THR A 129 13.96 2.72 -20.91
N GLY A 130 12.98 3.25 -20.17
CA GLY A 130 12.13 4.36 -20.60
C GLY A 130 11.14 4.01 -21.71
N ILE A 131 11.07 2.73 -22.12
CA ILE A 131 10.24 2.25 -23.22
C ILE A 131 9.49 1.00 -22.76
N GLU A 132 8.16 1.06 -22.78
CA GLU A 132 7.29 -0.10 -22.62
C GLU A 132 7.32 -0.92 -23.93
N LYS A 133 7.86 -2.14 -23.88
CA LYS A 133 7.92 -3.07 -25.03
C LYS A 133 6.72 -4.00 -25.05
#